data_AF-A0A2Z2PJ82-F1
#
_entry.id   AF-A0A2Z2PJ82-F1
#
_cell.length_a   1.000
_cell.length_b   1.000
_cell.length_c   1.000
_cell.angle_alpha   90.00
_cell.angle_beta   90.00
_cell.angle_gamma   90.00
#
_symmetry.space_group_name_H-M   'P 1'
#
loop_
_entity.id
_entity.type
_entity.pdbx_description
1 polymer ?
#
loop_
_entity_poly.entity_id
_entity_poly.type
_entity_poly.pdbx_seq_one_letter_code
_entity_poly.pdbx_strand_id
1 'polypeptide(L)'
;MFSQDHIGETRAKSQQLCYVRTNDSPYCNDPQIHELLDKGRATVDKAERAKIYVAFVDRVLELSPLVYFMWREQSYAIRKGVTSYTNMLGYLAFQSG
;
A
#
# COMPACT_ATOMS: atom_id res chain seq x y z
N MET A 1 -23.99 2.56 39.75
CA MET A 1 -24.40 2.10 38.41
C MET A 1 -23.60 2.93 37.42
N PHE A 2 -22.37 2.50 37.14
CA PHE A 2 -21.46 3.23 36.24
C PHE A 2 -21.86 2.88 34.80
N SER A 3 -22.26 3.89 34.03
CA SER A 3 -22.66 3.75 32.63
C SER A 3 -21.51 3.14 31.83
N GLN A 4 -21.78 2.01 31.18
CA GLN A 4 -20.85 1.32 30.27
C GLN A 4 -20.73 2.04 28.92
N ASP A 5 -21.47 3.13 28.71
CA ASP A 5 -21.67 3.74 27.39
C ASP A 5 -20.46 4.56 26.94
N HIS A 6 -19.64 5.07 27.87
CA HIS A 6 -18.45 5.86 27.53
C HIS A 6 -17.19 5.03 27.23
N ILE A 7 -17.17 3.74 27.58
CA ILE A 7 -16.02 2.85 27.34
C ILE A 7 -16.09 2.27 25.92
N GLY A 8 -17.29 2.09 25.36
CA GLY A 8 -17.48 1.59 23.99
C GLY A 8 -17.02 2.58 22.92
N GLU A 9 -17.26 3.87 23.13
CA GLU A 9 -16.96 4.91 22.13
C GLU A 9 -15.46 5.26 22.08
N THR A 10 -14.75 5.22 23.21
CA THR A 10 -13.29 5.36 23.25
C THR A 10 -12.59 4.15 22.63
N ARG A 11 -13.16 2.95 22.76
CA ARG A 11 -12.62 1.73 22.13
C ARG A 11 -12.86 1.68 20.62
N ALA A 12 -13.96 2.23 20.12
CA ALA A 12 -14.20 2.36 18.68
C ALA A 12 -13.24 3.37 18.02
N LYS A 13 -12.95 4.50 18.69
CA LYS A 13 -11.96 5.47 18.22
C LYS A 13 -10.53 4.99 18.39
N SER A 14 -10.23 4.16 19.40
CA SER A 14 -8.92 3.51 19.52
C SER A 14 -8.77 2.27 18.64
N GLN A 15 -9.83 1.68 18.10
CA GLN A 15 -9.72 0.59 17.13
C GLN A 15 -9.53 1.06 15.68
N GLN A 16 -9.60 2.37 15.44
CA GLN A 16 -9.00 3.00 14.28
C GLN A 16 -7.49 3.29 14.52
N LEU A 17 -6.85 2.58 15.44
CA LEU A 17 -5.41 2.35 15.38
C LEU A 17 -5.13 1.69 14.03
N CYS A 18 -4.37 2.35 13.18
CA CYS A 18 -3.94 1.78 11.92
C CYS A 18 -3.33 0.40 12.18
N TYR A 19 -3.95 -0.64 11.62
CA TYR A 19 -3.40 -1.98 11.74
C TYR A 19 -2.04 -1.96 11.03
N VAL A 20 -0.97 -2.34 11.74
CA VAL A 20 0.36 -2.46 11.14
C VAL A 20 0.30 -3.56 10.09
N ARG A 21 0.69 -3.26 8.85
CA ARG A 21 0.68 -4.20 7.74
C ARG A 21 2.12 -4.55 7.35
N THR A 22 2.26 -5.50 6.44
CA THR A 22 3.57 -6.02 6.02
C THR A 22 4.41 -5.02 5.21
N ASN A 23 3.79 -4.00 4.61
CA ASN A 23 4.43 -3.12 3.63
C ASN A 23 4.15 -1.63 3.86
N ASP A 24 3.78 -1.24 5.08
CA ASP A 24 3.66 0.17 5.47
C ASP A 24 4.74 0.58 6.47
N SER A 25 4.91 1.90 6.65
CA SER A 25 5.59 2.43 7.82
C SER A 25 4.61 2.39 8.99
N PRO A 26 4.91 1.69 10.10
CA PRO A 26 4.01 1.58 11.24
C PRO A 26 3.53 2.96 11.70
N TYR A 27 2.22 3.09 11.94
CA TYR A 27 1.61 4.32 12.45
C TYR A 27 1.62 5.54 11.52
N CYS A 28 2.07 5.37 10.27
CA CYS A 28 1.95 6.41 9.25
C CYS A 28 0.47 6.58 8.84
N ASN A 29 -0.11 7.74 9.16
CA ASN A 29 -1.53 8.02 8.96
C ASN A 29 -1.75 9.50 8.57
N ASP A 30 -1.55 9.82 7.28
CA ASP A 30 -1.77 11.17 6.75
C ASP A 30 -3.15 11.26 6.07
N PRO A 31 -4.06 12.16 6.52
CA PRO A 31 -5.41 12.27 5.98
C PRO A 31 -5.45 12.61 4.48
N GLN A 32 -4.51 13.44 4.00
CA GLN A 32 -4.46 13.86 2.61
C GLN A 32 -4.04 12.70 1.69
N ILE A 33 -3.07 11.89 2.11
CA ILE A 33 -2.70 10.64 1.41
C ILE A 33 -3.92 9.72 1.30
N HIS A 34 -4.70 9.54 2.36
CA HIS A 34 -5.90 8.69 2.32
C HIS A 34 -6.94 9.21 1.35
N GLU A 35 -7.25 10.51 1.40
CA GLU A 35 -8.22 11.13 0.48
C GLU A 35 -7.80 10.96 -0.99
N LEU A 36 -6.52 11.19 -1.31
CA LEU A 36 -5.99 11.03 -2.66
C LEU A 36 -6.05 9.58 -3.13
N LEU A 37 -5.70 8.62 -2.27
CA LEU A 37 -5.76 7.19 -2.60
C LEU A 37 -7.20 6.69 -2.78
N ASP A 38 -8.13 7.12 -1.93
CA ASP A 38 -9.55 6.76 -2.05
C ASP A 38 -10.16 7.38 -3.32
N LYS A 39 -9.86 8.64 -3.62
CA LYS A 39 -10.27 9.29 -4.87
C LYS A 39 -9.67 8.60 -6.10
N GLY A 40 -8.40 8.23 -6.04
CA GLY A 40 -7.72 7.50 -7.10
C GLY A 40 -8.38 6.14 -7.36
N ARG A 41 -8.76 5.41 -6.31
CA ARG A 41 -9.49 4.14 -6.41
C ARG A 41 -10.88 4.30 -7.04
N ALA A 42 -11.60 5.37 -6.69
CA ALA A 42 -12.94 5.65 -7.22
C ALA A 42 -12.95 6.19 -8.66
N THR A 43 -11.83 6.73 -9.15
CA THR A 43 -11.75 7.37 -10.48
C THR A 43 -11.48 6.36 -11.58
N VAL A 44 -12.46 6.16 -12.48
CA VAL A 44 -12.36 5.20 -13.60
C VAL A 44 -11.44 5.72 -14.71
N ASP A 45 -11.61 6.99 -15.11
CA ASP A 45 -10.83 7.59 -16.18
C ASP A 45 -9.33 7.60 -15.84
N LYS A 46 -8.51 7.10 -16.76
CA LYS A 46 -7.08 6.90 -16.50
C LYS A 46 -6.31 8.22 -16.50
N ALA A 47 -6.71 9.19 -17.32
CA ALA A 47 -6.02 10.47 -17.40
C ALA A 47 -6.26 11.30 -16.13
N GLU A 48 -7.50 11.33 -15.64
CA GLU A 48 -7.85 11.95 -14.35
C GLU A 48 -7.21 11.22 -13.17
N ARG A 49 -7.21 9.88 -13.19
CA ARG A 49 -6.54 9.10 -12.14
C ARG A 49 -5.03 9.35 -12.10
N ALA A 50 -4.38 9.57 -13.24
CA ALA A 50 -2.96 9.92 -13.28
C ALA A 50 -2.67 11.26 -12.58
N LYS A 51 -3.50 12.29 -12.79
CA LYS A 51 -3.36 13.59 -12.10
C LYS A 51 -3.46 13.46 -10.58
N ILE A 52 -4.38 12.61 -10.11
CA ILE A 52 -4.53 12.31 -8.67
C ILE A 52 -3.25 11.65 -8.13
N TYR A 53 -2.69 10.68 -8.86
CA TYR A 53 -1.46 10.01 -8.43
C TYR A 53 -0.22 10.91 -8.45
N VAL A 54 -0.16 11.93 -9.32
CA VAL A 54 0.91 12.95 -9.27
C VAL A 54 0.85 13.71 -7.94
N ALA A 55 -0.33 14.21 -7.55
CA ALA A 55 -0.49 14.91 -6.28
C ALA A 55 -0.19 14.01 -5.06
N PHE A 56 -0.54 12.72 -5.15
CA PHE A 56 -0.15 11.73 -4.15
C PHE A 56 1.37 11.57 -4.07
N VAL A 57 2.05 11.44 -5.21
CA VAL A 57 3.52 11.32 -5.27
C VAL A 57 4.19 12.53 -4.61
N ASP A 58 3.72 13.74 -4.89
CA ASP A 58 4.27 14.95 -4.26
C ASP A 58 4.16 14.90 -2.74
N ARG A 59 2.99 14.52 -2.21
CA ARG A 59 2.77 14.42 -0.76
C ARG A 59 3.59 13.32 -0.09
N VAL A 60 3.74 12.15 -0.72
CA VAL A 60 4.57 11.07 -0.15
C VAL A 60 6.06 11.37 -0.24
N LEU A 61 6.52 12.14 -1.23
CA LEU A 61 7.91 12.57 -1.30
C LEU A 61 8.22 13.62 -0.22
N GLU A 62 7.30 14.56 0.03
CA GLU A 62 7.42 15.55 1.11
C GLU A 62 7.57 14.87 2.48
N LEU A 63 6.74 13.87 2.76
CA LEU A 63 6.73 13.16 4.04
C LEU A 63 7.75 12.03 4.14
N SER A 64 8.15 11.47 3.00
CA SER A 64 9.05 10.32 2.87
C SER A 64 8.78 9.16 3.86
N PRO A 65 7.53 8.67 4.00
CA PRO A 65 7.23 7.59 4.94
C PRO A 65 7.84 6.26 4.50
N LEU A 66 8.17 6.12 3.22
CA LEU A 66 8.93 5.02 2.66
C LEU A 66 10.11 5.60 1.87
N VAL A 67 11.30 5.03 2.07
CA VAL A 67 12.53 5.43 1.38
C VAL A 67 12.96 4.29 0.45
N TYR A 68 13.16 4.61 -0.83
CA TYR A 68 13.53 3.64 -1.85
C TYR A 68 14.95 3.90 -2.34
N PHE A 69 15.78 2.85 -2.40
CA PHE A 69 17.18 2.97 -2.84
C PHE A 69 17.40 2.49 -4.28
N MET A 70 16.82 1.36 -4.66
CA MET A 70 17.11 0.72 -5.94
C MET A 70 16.01 -0.23 -6.41
N TRP A 71 16.03 -0.47 -7.72
CA TRP A 71 15.43 -1.66 -8.32
C TRP A 71 16.42 -2.82 -8.23
N ARG A 72 15.92 -4.05 -7.98
CA ARG A 72 16.76 -5.26 -7.93
C ARG A 72 16.27 -6.30 -8.92
N GLU A 73 17.19 -7.15 -9.37
CA GLU A 73 16.83 -8.35 -10.12
C GLU A 73 16.15 -9.39 -9.21
N GLN A 74 15.15 -10.08 -9.75
CA GLN A 74 14.49 -11.24 -9.14
C GLN A 74 14.57 -12.40 -10.13
N SER A 75 15.56 -13.27 -9.93
CA SER A 75 15.97 -14.30 -10.90
C SER A 75 15.70 -15.72 -10.39
N TYR A 76 15.46 -16.63 -11.32
CA TYR A 76 15.22 -18.06 -11.06
C TYR A 76 16.18 -18.91 -11.90
N ALA A 77 16.54 -20.07 -11.35
CA ALA A 77 17.33 -21.08 -12.04
C ALA A 77 16.52 -22.36 -12.20
N ILE A 78 16.57 -22.95 -13.39
CA ILE A 78 15.87 -24.20 -13.70
C ILE A 78 16.87 -25.26 -14.18
N ARG A 79 16.59 -26.53 -13.90
CA ARG A 79 17.40 -27.65 -14.42
C ARG A 79 17.13 -27.84 -15.92
N LYS A 80 18.11 -28.41 -16.63
CA LYS A 80 17.95 -28.80 -18.04
C LYS A 80 16.72 -29.73 -18.19
N GLY A 81 15.87 -29.43 -19.16
CA GLY A 81 14.65 -30.21 -19.45
C GLY A 81 13.39 -29.69 -18.76
N VAL A 82 13.49 -28.76 -17.81
CA VAL A 82 12.31 -28.06 -17.27
C VAL A 82 11.76 -27.10 -18.31
N THR A 83 10.47 -27.17 -18.58
CA THR A 83 9.73 -26.29 -19.49
C THR A 83 8.49 -25.74 -18.79
N SER A 84 7.86 -24.72 -19.37
CA SER A 84 6.62 -24.09 -18.88
C SER A 84 6.74 -23.29 -17.56
N TYR A 85 7.93 -23.23 -16.95
CA TYR A 85 8.19 -22.26 -15.88
C TYR A 85 8.32 -20.85 -16.46
N THR A 86 7.59 -19.89 -15.90
CA THR A 86 7.67 -18.48 -16.27
C THR A 86 7.89 -17.64 -15.03
N ASN A 87 9.02 -16.91 -14.98
CA ASN A 87 9.17 -15.82 -14.03
C ASN A 87 8.23 -14.69 -14.45
N MET A 88 7.12 -14.52 -13.73
CA MET A 88 6.11 -13.52 -14.03
C MET A 88 6.70 -12.11 -13.93
N LEU A 89 6.23 -11.21 -14.80
CA LEU A 89 6.85 -9.91 -14.99
C LEU A 89 6.65 -8.95 -13.80
N GLY A 90 7.71 -8.23 -13.42
CA GLY A 90 7.66 -7.11 -12.48
C GLY A 90 7.16 -7.50 -11.09
N TYR A 91 6.13 -6.80 -10.59
CA TYR A 91 5.54 -7.06 -9.27
C TYR A 91 4.90 -8.44 -9.12
N LEU A 92 4.66 -9.15 -10.23
CA LEU A 92 4.10 -10.49 -10.20
C LEU A 92 5.15 -11.58 -9.96
N ALA A 93 6.45 -11.25 -9.91
CA ALA A 93 7.51 -12.26 -9.77
C ALA A 93 7.33 -13.18 -8.54
N PHE A 94 6.75 -12.68 -7.43
CA PHE A 94 6.45 -13.49 -6.24
C PHE A 94 5.27 -14.45 -6.41
N GLN A 95 4.53 -14.37 -7.52
CA GLN A 95 3.42 -15.26 -7.89
C GLN A 95 3.83 -16.29 -8.95
N SER A 96 5.13 -16.39 -9.29
CA SER A 96 5.64 -17.31 -10.32
C SER A 96 5.64 -18.80 -9.93
N GLY A 97 5.04 -19.15 -8.80
CA GLY A 97 5.06 -20.49 -8.20
C GLY A 97 3.76 -21.26 -8.37
#